data_AF-A0A9D9V3D0-F1
#
_entry.id   AF-A0A9D9V3D0-F1
#
_cell.length_a   1.000
_cell.length_b   1.000
_cell.length_c   1.000
_cell.angle_alpha   90.00
_cell.angle_beta   90.00
_cell.angle_gamma   90.00
#
_symmetry.space_group_name_H-M   'P 1'
#
loop_
_entity.id
_entity.type
_entity.pdbx_description
1 polymer ?
#
loop_
_entity_poly.entity_id
_entity_poly.type
_entity_poly.pdbx_seq_one_letter_code
_entity_poly.pdbx_strand_id
1 'polypeptide(L)'
;MIEIIACIVTLTIGFLVTKAYIEHKKVAEKHFHALYFLLLVIVSMAVENLTWIFKLLYQLEYLSVNYAYIQSCVIAAWIFNTILYQSLGLFIENIIERKFTFTLHQKIILLCNTIFTPLFIYTGYCHIIQTPCFLSIHTMFRFAVFYRPFLVIPSIITAFYSMYYKNLPSILNQQLSIFLKYVIFPLIASDLIQCVPIFYQQGALADVSGLIASVCVIFMTYAVIFCSVNLIRFRFFNFFNKVQDKTNPELTGNFKDTIEY
;
A
#
# COMPACT_ATOMS: atom_id res chain seq x y z
N MET A 1 -2.83 17.21 -9.91
CA MET A 1 -2.86 16.50 -11.22
C MET A 1 -2.36 15.06 -11.06
N ILE A 2 -1.26 14.86 -10.33
CA ILE A 2 -0.70 13.54 -10.01
C ILE A 2 -1.73 12.67 -9.27
N GLU A 3 -2.50 13.25 -8.34
CA GLU A 3 -3.54 12.59 -7.54
C GLU A 3 -4.68 12.06 -8.42
N ILE A 4 -5.05 12.81 -9.46
CA ILE A 4 -6.09 12.43 -10.43
C ILE A 4 -5.59 11.23 -11.25
N ILE A 5 -4.37 11.32 -11.78
CA ILE A 5 -3.75 10.23 -12.55
C ILE A 5 -3.64 8.99 -11.67
N ALA A 6 -3.12 9.12 -10.46
CA ALA A 6 -3.01 8.04 -9.48
C ALA A 6 -4.38 7.43 -9.15
N CYS A 7 -5.41 8.25 -8.95
CA CYS A 7 -6.77 7.76 -8.71
C CYS A 7 -7.30 6.93 -9.88
N ILE A 8 -7.18 7.43 -11.12
CA ILE A 8 -7.63 6.73 -12.33
C ILE A 8 -6.88 5.41 -12.48
N VAL A 9 -5.56 5.43 -12.32
CA VAL A 9 -4.71 4.23 -12.41
C VAL A 9 -5.10 3.20 -11.35
N THR A 10 -5.23 3.63 -10.09
CA THR A 10 -5.59 2.75 -8.96
C THR A 10 -6.98 2.14 -9.15
N LEU A 11 -7.97 2.91 -9.60
CA LEU A 11 -9.31 2.39 -9.91
C LEU A 11 -9.29 1.40 -11.07
N THR A 12 -8.54 1.71 -12.14
CA THR A 12 -8.39 0.83 -13.30
C THR A 12 -7.75 -0.50 -12.91
N ILE A 13 -6.66 -0.47 -12.14
CA ILE A 13 -5.98 -1.67 -11.64
C ILE A 13 -6.89 -2.44 -10.69
N GLY A 14 -7.58 -1.76 -9.78
CA GLY A 14 -8.55 -2.37 -8.88
C GLY A 14 -9.64 -3.14 -9.63
N PHE A 15 -10.19 -2.53 -10.68
CA PHE A 15 -11.15 -3.17 -11.57
C PHE A 15 -10.56 -4.40 -12.26
N LEU A 16 -9.36 -4.29 -12.83
CA LEU A 16 -8.68 -5.41 -13.51
C LEU A 16 -8.36 -6.57 -12.56
N VAL A 17 -7.87 -6.28 -11.35
CA VAL A 17 -7.58 -7.29 -10.32
C VAL A 17 -8.86 -7.97 -9.86
N THR A 18 -9.94 -7.21 -9.67
CA THR A 18 -11.25 -7.76 -9.28
C THR A 18 -11.83 -8.64 -10.38
N LYS A 19 -11.75 -8.20 -11.63
CA LYS A 19 -12.18 -8.98 -12.80
C LYS A 19 -11.40 -10.29 -12.91
N ALA A 20 -10.07 -10.23 -12.83
CA ALA A 20 -9.21 -11.42 -12.85
C ALA A 20 -9.52 -12.38 -11.70
N TYR A 21 -9.84 -11.85 -10.52
CA TYR A 21 -10.27 -12.64 -9.36
C TYR A 21 -11.58 -13.40 -9.63
N ILE A 22 -12.57 -12.73 -10.20
CA ILE A 22 -13.88 -13.33 -10.53
C ILE A 22 -13.72 -14.41 -11.61
N GLU A 23 -12.95 -14.13 -12.65
CA GLU A 23 -12.73 -15.05 -13.78
C GLU A 23 -11.97 -16.32 -13.36
N HIS A 24 -11.02 -16.22 -12.43
CA HIS A 24 -10.18 -17.33 -11.99
C HIS A 24 -10.53 -17.88 -10.60
N LYS A 25 -11.82 -17.80 -10.20
CA LYS A 25 -12.31 -18.13 -8.85
C LYS A 25 -11.76 -19.45 -8.26
N LYS A 26 -11.71 -20.53 -9.06
CA LYS A 26 -11.20 -21.85 -8.62
C LYS A 26 -9.71 -21.89 -8.27
N VAL A 27 -8.90 -21.05 -8.90
CA VAL A 27 -7.45 -20.96 -8.63
C VAL A 27 -7.12 -19.85 -7.64
N ALA A 28 -7.98 -18.83 -7.58
CA ALA A 28 -7.88 -17.76 -6.61
C ALA A 28 -8.08 -18.24 -5.16
N GLU A 29 -8.83 -19.32 -4.91
CA GLU A 29 -9.04 -19.86 -3.55
C GLU A 29 -7.73 -20.16 -2.80
N LYS A 30 -6.68 -20.62 -3.50
CA LYS A 30 -5.39 -20.94 -2.86
C LYS A 30 -4.57 -19.70 -2.49
N HIS A 31 -4.80 -18.57 -3.17
CA HIS A 31 -4.06 -17.32 -3.00
C HIS A 31 -4.94 -16.13 -2.60
N PHE A 32 -6.14 -16.43 -2.10
CA PHE A 32 -7.21 -15.47 -1.80
C PHE A 32 -6.74 -14.31 -0.92
N HIS A 33 -5.96 -14.63 0.12
CA HIS A 33 -5.51 -13.67 1.11
C HIS A 33 -4.58 -12.58 0.53
N ALA A 34 -3.66 -12.93 -0.38
CA ALA A 34 -2.77 -11.94 -0.97
C ALA A 34 -3.52 -10.98 -1.90
N LEU A 35 -4.49 -11.49 -2.66
CA LEU A 35 -5.38 -10.64 -3.45
C LEU A 35 -6.22 -9.71 -2.58
N TYR A 36 -6.78 -10.25 -1.48
CA TYR A 36 -7.59 -9.47 -0.55
C TYR A 36 -6.80 -8.31 0.04
N PHE A 37 -5.57 -8.54 0.50
CA PHE A 37 -4.71 -7.47 1.03
C PHE A 37 -4.33 -6.45 -0.04
N LEU A 38 -4.05 -6.86 -1.28
CA LEU A 38 -3.81 -5.88 -2.35
C LEU A 38 -5.07 -5.06 -2.64
N LEU A 39 -6.25 -5.68 -2.67
CA LEU A 39 -7.50 -4.96 -2.92
C LEU A 39 -7.76 -3.93 -1.81
N LEU A 40 -7.45 -4.26 -0.55
CA LEU A 40 -7.47 -3.30 0.54
C LEU A 40 -6.49 -2.13 0.32
N VAL A 41 -5.26 -2.41 -0.12
CA VAL A 41 -4.28 -1.35 -0.49
C VAL A 41 -4.86 -0.44 -1.59
N ILE A 42 -5.46 -1.02 -2.63
CA ILE A 42 -6.05 -0.30 -3.77
C ILE A 42 -7.22 0.59 -3.32
N VAL A 43 -8.16 0.03 -2.55
CA VAL A 43 -9.33 0.78 -2.05
C VAL A 43 -8.90 1.92 -1.15
N SER A 44 -8.00 1.67 -0.19
CA SER A 44 -7.49 2.71 0.69
C SER A 44 -6.79 3.84 -0.08
N MET A 45 -5.99 3.48 -1.08
CA MET A 45 -5.30 4.45 -1.92
C MET A 45 -6.28 5.28 -2.76
N ALA A 46 -7.36 4.67 -3.27
CA ALA A 46 -8.40 5.39 -4.00
C ALA A 46 -9.13 6.40 -3.09
N VAL A 47 -9.50 6.01 -1.87
CA VAL A 47 -10.15 6.91 -0.90
C VAL A 47 -9.25 8.08 -0.53
N GLU A 48 -7.96 7.83 -0.33
CA GLU A 48 -6.98 8.87 -0.04
C GLU A 48 -6.85 9.85 -1.22
N ASN A 49 -6.64 9.35 -2.44
CA ASN A 49 -6.52 10.20 -3.64
C ASN A 49 -7.79 11.03 -3.87
N LEU A 50 -8.99 10.44 -3.73
CA LEU A 50 -10.26 11.16 -3.87
C LEU A 50 -10.39 12.29 -2.84
N THR A 51 -9.99 12.03 -1.60
CA THR A 51 -10.03 13.04 -0.54
C THR A 51 -9.13 14.22 -0.85
N TRP A 52 -7.91 13.98 -1.32
CA TRP A 52 -6.99 15.05 -1.71
C TRP A 52 -7.49 15.82 -2.93
N ILE A 53 -8.10 15.14 -3.92
CA ILE A 53 -8.75 15.80 -5.07
C ILE A 53 -9.89 16.71 -4.58
N PHE A 54 -10.77 16.24 -3.70
CA PHE A 54 -11.86 17.06 -3.15
C PHE A 54 -11.33 18.28 -2.39
N LYS A 55 -10.28 18.10 -1.58
CA LYS A 55 -9.63 19.20 -0.88
C LYS A 55 -9.05 20.24 -1.87
N LEU A 56 -8.38 19.80 -2.92
CA LEU A 56 -7.82 20.68 -3.95
C LEU A 56 -8.92 21.43 -4.71
N LEU A 57 -10.02 20.76 -5.07
CA LEU A 57 -11.16 21.38 -5.74
C LEU A 57 -11.80 22.49 -4.87
N TYR A 58 -11.86 22.28 -3.55
CA TYR A 58 -12.30 23.32 -2.63
C TYR A 58 -11.33 24.49 -2.54
N GLN A 59 -10.02 24.23 -2.46
CA GLN A 59 -8.99 25.28 -2.42
C GLN A 59 -8.96 26.13 -3.70
N LEU A 60 -9.32 25.54 -4.83
CA LEU A 60 -9.46 26.22 -6.13
C LEU A 60 -10.83 26.90 -6.31
N GLU A 61 -11.65 26.95 -5.26
CA GLU A 61 -12.98 27.57 -5.25
C GLU A 61 -14.00 26.94 -6.23
N TYR A 62 -13.72 25.74 -6.77
CA TYR A 62 -14.67 25.01 -7.63
C TYR A 62 -15.80 24.34 -6.84
N LEU A 63 -15.65 24.16 -5.53
CA LEU A 63 -16.64 23.54 -4.63
C LEU A 63 -17.03 24.49 -3.51
N SER A 64 -18.29 24.93 -3.48
CA SER A 64 -18.86 25.74 -2.39
C SER A 64 -19.48 24.86 -1.30
N VAL A 65 -18.67 24.02 -0.66
CA VAL A 65 -19.11 23.10 0.42
C VAL A 65 -18.55 23.59 1.76
N ASN A 66 -19.25 23.35 2.87
CA ASN A 66 -18.74 23.69 4.20
C ASN A 66 -17.41 22.94 4.46
N TYR A 67 -16.37 23.68 4.87
CA TYR A 67 -15.04 23.17 5.16
C TYR A 67 -15.02 22.00 6.15
N ALA A 68 -15.97 21.95 7.09
CA ALA A 68 -16.11 20.86 8.05
C ALA A 68 -16.25 19.49 7.36
N TYR A 69 -16.95 19.41 6.22
CA TYR A 69 -17.09 18.16 5.46
C TYR A 69 -15.76 17.72 4.84
N ILE A 70 -14.97 18.67 4.34
CA ILE A 70 -13.65 18.39 3.75
C ILE A 70 -12.70 17.92 4.84
N GLN A 71 -12.70 18.57 6.00
CA GLN A 71 -11.91 18.11 7.14
C GLN A 71 -12.30 16.69 7.58
N SER A 72 -13.60 16.37 7.58
CA SER A 72 -14.09 15.02 7.87
C SER A 72 -13.54 13.99 6.86
N CYS A 73 -13.52 14.32 5.57
CA CYS A 73 -12.92 13.47 4.54
C CYS A 73 -11.42 13.28 4.78
N VAL A 74 -10.67 14.34 5.12
CA VAL A 74 -9.23 14.27 5.42
C VAL A 74 -8.95 13.35 6.59
N ILE A 75 -9.73 13.43 7.68
CA ILE A 75 -9.59 12.54 8.83
C ILE A 75 -9.86 11.08 8.42
N ALA A 76 -10.91 10.83 7.62
CA ALA A 76 -11.20 9.50 7.11
C ALA A 76 -10.04 8.96 6.25
N ALA A 77 -9.45 9.79 5.38
CA ALA A 77 -8.31 9.40 4.56
C ALA A 77 -7.10 8.97 5.41
N TRP A 78 -6.85 9.60 6.56
CA TRP A 78 -5.75 9.18 7.45
C TRP A 78 -5.95 7.78 8.03
N ILE A 79 -7.20 7.40 8.30
CA ILE A 79 -7.55 6.04 8.76
C ILE A 79 -7.31 5.05 7.63
N PHE A 80 -7.79 5.35 6.42
CA PHE A 80 -7.57 4.50 5.26
C PHE A 80 -6.08 4.37 4.92
N ASN A 81 -5.30 5.42 5.09
CA ASN A 81 -3.84 5.38 4.92
C ASN A 81 -3.21 4.41 5.95
N THR A 82 -3.64 4.44 7.21
CA THR A 82 -3.19 3.45 8.21
C THR A 82 -3.53 2.00 7.78
N ILE A 83 -4.75 1.78 7.28
CA ILE A 83 -5.18 0.48 6.72
C ILE A 83 -4.34 0.07 5.51
N LEU A 84 -3.96 1.03 4.66
CA LEU A 84 -3.13 0.82 3.47
C LEU A 84 -1.77 0.25 3.86
N TYR A 85 -1.04 0.91 4.77
CA TYR A 85 0.27 0.44 5.20
C TYR A 85 0.18 -0.91 5.91
N GLN A 86 -0.79 -1.10 6.79
CA GLN A 86 -1.01 -2.40 7.45
C GLN A 86 -1.28 -3.52 6.43
N SER A 87 -2.13 -3.26 5.44
CA SER A 87 -2.47 -4.22 4.38
C SER A 87 -1.27 -4.50 3.47
N LEU A 88 -0.43 -3.49 3.21
CA LEU A 88 0.80 -3.65 2.45
C LEU A 88 1.81 -4.56 3.17
N GLY A 89 1.98 -4.40 4.48
CA GLY A 89 2.82 -5.29 5.28
C GLY A 89 2.32 -6.74 5.25
N LEU A 90 1.02 -6.94 5.49
CA LEU A 90 0.38 -8.27 5.40
C LEU A 90 0.48 -8.87 4.00
N PHE A 91 0.38 -8.05 2.96
CA PHE A 91 0.55 -8.47 1.57
C PHE A 91 1.97 -8.99 1.32
N ILE A 92 3.00 -8.25 1.77
CA ILE A 92 4.41 -8.65 1.65
C ILE A 92 4.64 -10.01 2.32
N GLU A 93 4.21 -10.17 3.58
CA GLU A 93 4.36 -11.43 4.32
C GLU A 93 3.67 -12.60 3.60
N ASN A 94 2.49 -12.37 3.03
CA ASN A 94 1.73 -13.39 2.32
C ASN A 94 2.35 -13.79 0.96
N ILE A 95 3.10 -12.90 0.32
CA ILE A 95 3.86 -13.26 -0.90
C ILE A 95 5.01 -14.22 -0.57
N ILE A 96 5.59 -14.11 0.62
CA ILE A 96 6.73 -14.93 1.04
C ILE A 96 6.25 -16.30 1.53
N GLU A 97 5.19 -16.32 2.34
CA GLU A 97 4.69 -17.55 2.92
C GLU A 97 3.80 -18.34 1.95
N ARG A 98 3.83 -19.67 2.06
CA ARG A 98 2.96 -20.56 1.26
C ARG A 98 1.55 -20.67 1.83
N LYS A 99 1.41 -20.47 3.14
CA LYS A 99 0.16 -20.45 3.89
C LYS A 99 0.18 -19.18 4.72
N PHE A 100 -0.94 -18.46 4.72
CA PHE A 100 -1.05 -17.26 5.53
C PHE A 100 -1.00 -17.63 7.01
N THR A 101 -0.02 -17.09 7.74
CA THR A 101 0.00 -17.14 9.19
C THR A 101 -0.02 -15.73 9.74
N PHE A 102 -0.90 -15.50 10.72
CA PHE A 102 -1.01 -14.20 11.35
C PHE A 102 0.05 -14.09 12.45
N THR A 103 1.18 -13.51 12.09
CA THR A 103 2.38 -13.36 12.94
C THR A 103 2.11 -12.50 14.17
N LEU A 104 2.86 -12.71 15.26
CA LEU A 104 2.61 -12.02 16.53
C LEU A 104 2.76 -10.50 16.41
N HIS A 105 3.77 -10.02 15.67
CA HIS A 105 3.96 -8.58 15.46
C HIS A 105 2.78 -7.96 14.71
N GLN A 106 2.20 -8.65 13.72
CA GLN A 106 0.98 -8.17 13.05
C GLN A 106 -0.21 -8.09 14.01
N LYS A 107 -0.31 -8.97 15.01
CA LYS A 107 -1.38 -8.89 16.04
C LYS A 107 -1.21 -7.66 16.91
N ILE A 108 0.03 -7.41 17.33
CA ILE A 108 0.38 -6.24 18.14
C ILE A 108 0.09 -4.97 17.36
N ILE A 109 0.52 -4.90 16.09
CA ILE A 109 0.29 -3.74 15.24
C ILE A 109 -1.22 -3.52 14.99
N LEU A 110 -1.98 -4.58 14.72
CA LEU A 110 -3.44 -4.50 14.57
C LEU A 110 -4.12 -3.99 15.85
N LEU A 111 -3.67 -4.45 17.02
CA LEU A 111 -4.17 -3.97 18.30
C LEU A 111 -3.86 -2.47 18.48
N CYS A 112 -2.63 -2.04 18.17
CA CYS A 112 -2.26 -0.63 18.19
C CYS A 112 -3.14 0.21 17.24
N ASN A 113 -3.37 -0.26 16.01
CA ASN A 113 -4.27 0.41 15.04
C ASN A 113 -5.70 0.54 15.58
N THR A 114 -6.19 -0.49 16.29
CA THR A 114 -7.52 -0.49 16.91
C THR A 114 -7.65 0.56 18.01
N ILE A 115 -6.56 0.88 18.71
CA ILE A 115 -6.52 1.91 19.76
C ILE A 115 -6.33 3.32 19.16
N PHE A 116 -5.42 3.46 18.18
CA PHE A 116 -5.11 4.76 17.58
C PHE A 116 -6.21 5.27 16.65
N THR A 117 -6.97 4.39 15.99
CA THR A 117 -8.04 4.83 15.06
C THR A 117 -9.14 5.63 15.76
N PRO A 118 -9.74 5.18 16.89
CA PRO A 118 -10.68 6.00 17.66
C PRO A 118 -10.08 7.31 18.16
N LEU A 119 -8.79 7.31 18.54
CA LEU A 119 -8.10 8.52 18.97
C LEU A 119 -8.00 9.55 17.82
N PHE A 120 -7.70 9.10 16.60
CA PHE A 120 -7.68 9.96 15.41
C PHE A 120 -9.06 10.51 15.07
N ILE A 121 -10.11 9.68 15.17
CA ILE A 121 -11.50 10.13 14.96
C ILE A 121 -11.87 11.18 16.01
N TYR A 122 -11.60 10.92 17.29
CA TYR A 122 -11.93 11.82 18.39
C TYR A 122 -11.22 13.17 18.26
N THR A 123 -9.90 13.16 18.06
CA THR A 123 -9.10 14.39 17.89
C THR A 123 -9.53 15.18 16.66
N GLY A 124 -9.84 14.49 15.55
CA GLY A 124 -10.38 15.09 14.34
C GLY A 124 -11.75 15.74 14.56
N TYR A 125 -12.66 15.06 15.27
CA TYR A 125 -13.97 15.59 15.60
C TYR A 125 -13.89 16.83 16.50
N CYS A 126 -13.05 16.78 17.55
CA CYS A 126 -12.82 17.95 18.40
C CYS A 126 -12.31 19.15 17.60
N HIS A 127 -11.41 18.90 16.64
CA HIS A 127 -10.88 19.94 15.77
C HIS A 127 -11.96 20.58 14.88
N ILE A 128 -12.86 19.78 14.28
CA ILE A 128 -13.96 20.27 13.43
C ILE A 128 -14.90 21.19 14.22
N ILE A 129 -15.21 20.84 15.47
CA ILE A 129 -16.13 21.61 16.34
C ILE A 129 -15.38 22.72 17.09
N GLN A 130 -14.07 22.86 16.89
CA GLN A 130 -13.22 23.85 17.57
C GLN A 130 -13.25 23.72 19.10
N THR A 131 -13.41 22.49 19.59
CA THR A 131 -13.37 22.19 21.03
C THR A 131 -11.93 21.90 21.47
N PRO A 132 -11.53 22.34 22.67
CA PRO A 132 -10.19 22.06 23.18
C PRO A 132 -10.02 20.55 23.35
N CYS A 133 -9.00 19.99 22.71
CA CYS A 133 -8.62 18.59 22.82
C CYS A 133 -7.24 18.49 23.49
N PHE A 134 -7.01 17.41 24.24
CA PHE A 134 -5.70 17.14 24.86
C PHE A 134 -4.57 17.06 23.83
N LEU A 135 -4.87 16.55 22.62
CA LEU A 135 -3.91 16.42 21.54
C LEU A 135 -4.27 17.33 20.38
N SER A 136 -3.31 18.14 19.95
CA SER A 136 -3.47 18.94 18.75
C SER A 136 -3.47 18.04 17.51
N ILE A 137 -4.28 18.40 16.53
CA ILE A 137 -4.34 17.73 15.22
C ILE A 137 -2.98 17.75 14.48
N HIS A 138 -2.16 18.79 14.69
CA HIS A 138 -0.81 18.85 14.14
C HIS A 138 0.12 17.80 14.76
N THR A 139 0.01 17.60 16.08
CA THR A 139 0.75 16.55 16.79
C THR A 139 0.32 15.17 16.30
N MET A 140 -1.00 14.96 16.15
CA MET A 140 -1.57 13.73 15.60
C MET A 140 -1.07 13.46 14.18
N PHE A 141 -1.04 14.48 13.33
CA PHE A 141 -0.53 14.35 11.97
C PHE A 141 0.94 13.91 11.96
N ARG A 142 1.81 14.59 12.72
CA ARG A 142 3.23 14.21 12.82
C ARG A 142 3.40 12.78 13.31
N PHE A 143 2.64 12.40 14.34
CA PHE A 143 2.63 11.04 14.84
C PHE A 143 2.21 10.04 13.76
N ALA A 144 1.16 10.33 12.99
CA ALA A 144 0.68 9.46 11.92
C ALA A 144 1.72 9.27 10.81
N VAL A 145 2.44 10.32 10.40
CA VAL A 145 3.51 10.19 9.38
C VAL A 145 4.65 9.30 9.89
N PHE A 146 5.06 9.44 11.16
CA PHE A 146 6.05 8.53 11.74
C PHE A 146 5.53 7.10 11.88
N TYR A 147 4.27 6.93 12.27
CA TYR A 147 3.68 5.64 12.57
C TYR A 147 3.56 4.74 11.32
N ARG A 148 3.25 5.32 10.16
CA ARG A 148 3.06 4.59 8.88
C ARG A 148 4.25 3.69 8.49
N PRO A 149 5.50 4.18 8.39
CA PRO A 149 6.67 3.32 8.17
C PRO A 149 6.78 2.18 9.17
N PHE A 150 6.53 2.43 10.46
CA PHE A 150 6.62 1.40 11.50
C PHE A 150 5.62 0.25 11.30
N LEU A 151 4.50 0.47 10.60
CA LEU A 151 3.55 -0.60 10.26
C LEU A 151 4.14 -1.61 9.27
N VAL A 152 5.01 -1.16 8.35
CA VAL A 152 5.49 -1.99 7.22
C VAL A 152 6.92 -2.50 7.44
N ILE A 153 7.75 -1.77 8.21
CA ILE A 153 9.15 -2.13 8.46
C ILE A 153 9.32 -3.58 8.96
N PRO A 154 8.55 -4.09 9.95
CA PRO A 154 8.68 -5.48 10.38
C PRO A 154 8.43 -6.49 9.26
N SER A 155 7.44 -6.24 8.39
CA SER A 155 7.16 -7.07 7.21
C SER A 155 8.29 -7.02 6.18
N ILE A 156 8.94 -5.88 6.02
CA ILE A 156 10.11 -5.74 5.14
C ILE A 156 11.31 -6.52 5.70
N ILE A 157 11.56 -6.43 7.00
CA ILE A 157 12.65 -7.17 7.65
C ILE A 157 12.43 -8.68 7.50
N THR A 158 11.22 -9.16 7.77
CA THR A 158 10.87 -10.58 7.58
C THR A 158 10.98 -11.02 6.12
N ALA A 159 10.71 -10.12 5.17
CA ALA A 159 10.92 -10.33 3.75
C ALA A 159 12.40 -10.51 3.39
N PHE A 160 13.27 -9.58 3.79
CA PHE A 160 14.70 -9.70 3.56
C PHE A 160 15.29 -10.94 4.24
N TYR A 161 14.88 -11.23 5.48
CA TYR A 161 15.30 -12.44 6.18
C TYR A 161 14.89 -13.70 5.39
N SER A 162 13.67 -13.75 4.90
CA SER A 162 13.19 -14.90 4.11
C SER A 162 13.88 -15.01 2.76
N MET A 163 14.26 -13.90 2.13
CA MET A 163 15.03 -13.91 0.87
C MET A 163 16.46 -14.44 1.06
N TYR A 164 17.07 -14.19 2.21
CA TYR A 164 18.45 -14.64 2.49
C TYR A 164 18.50 -16.08 3.00
N TYR A 165 17.60 -16.46 3.91
CA TYR A 165 17.66 -17.75 4.61
C TYR A 165 16.71 -18.82 4.07
N LYS A 166 15.62 -18.45 3.38
CA LYS A 166 14.69 -19.44 2.80
C LYS A 166 14.98 -19.58 1.32
N ASN A 167 14.99 -20.82 0.83
CA ASN A 167 15.09 -21.14 -0.59
C ASN A 167 13.78 -20.76 -1.32
N LEU A 168 13.58 -19.46 -1.54
CA LEU A 168 12.51 -18.94 -2.40
C LEU A 168 12.83 -19.25 -3.88
N PRO A 169 11.81 -19.48 -4.72
CA PRO A 169 12.01 -19.59 -6.16
C PRO A 169 12.77 -18.37 -6.69
N SER A 170 13.79 -18.59 -7.53
CA SER A 170 14.70 -17.54 -8.02
C SER A 170 13.96 -16.33 -8.60
N ILE A 171 12.92 -16.58 -9.39
CA ILE A 171 12.09 -15.53 -10.01
C ILE A 171 11.35 -14.70 -8.94
N LEU A 172 10.75 -15.36 -7.94
CA LEU A 172 10.07 -14.66 -6.86
C LEU A 172 11.06 -13.84 -6.03
N ASN A 173 12.25 -14.38 -5.77
CA ASN A 173 13.31 -13.67 -5.05
C ASN A 173 13.74 -12.41 -5.82
N GLN A 174 13.91 -12.51 -7.14
CA GLN A 174 14.27 -11.35 -7.98
C GLN A 174 13.15 -10.29 -8.00
N GLN A 175 11.89 -10.70 -8.19
CA GLN A 175 10.76 -9.76 -8.19
C GLN A 175 10.57 -9.08 -6.84
N LEU A 176 10.66 -9.83 -5.74
CA LEU A 176 10.56 -9.28 -4.38
C LEU A 176 11.74 -8.37 -4.05
N SER A 177 12.96 -8.72 -4.49
CA SER A 177 14.15 -7.85 -4.36
C SER A 177 13.94 -6.52 -5.06
N ILE A 178 13.45 -6.54 -6.31
CA ILE A 178 13.18 -5.32 -7.07
C ILE A 178 12.11 -4.49 -6.37
N PHE A 179 11.01 -5.12 -5.96
CA PHE A 179 9.93 -4.47 -5.24
C PHE A 179 10.40 -3.79 -3.95
N LEU A 180 11.12 -4.52 -3.09
CA LEU A 180 11.56 -3.99 -1.81
C LEU A 180 12.60 -2.87 -1.98
N LYS A 181 13.60 -3.06 -2.86
CA LYS A 181 14.72 -2.11 -3.00
C LYS A 181 14.38 -0.87 -3.81
N TYR A 182 13.62 -1.00 -4.89
CA TYR A 182 13.38 0.10 -5.83
C TYR A 182 11.99 0.73 -5.71
N VAL A 183 11.09 0.12 -4.92
CA VAL A 183 9.73 0.66 -4.74
C VAL A 183 9.46 0.98 -3.29
N ILE A 184 9.54 -0.03 -2.41
CA ILE A 184 9.19 0.14 -1.00
C ILE A 184 10.22 0.98 -0.23
N PHE A 185 11.51 0.77 -0.46
CA PHE A 185 12.53 1.56 0.22
C PHE A 185 12.47 3.05 -0.17
N PRO A 186 12.39 3.44 -1.45
CA PRO A 186 12.20 4.84 -1.84
C PRO A 186 10.92 5.44 -1.27
N LEU A 187 9.81 4.69 -1.25
CA LEU A 187 8.56 5.11 -0.61
C LEU A 187 8.76 5.47 0.86
N ILE A 188 9.32 4.55 1.64
CA ILE A 188 9.54 4.76 3.09
C ILE A 188 10.53 5.91 3.32
N ALA A 189 11.58 6.00 2.50
CA ALA A 189 12.50 7.13 2.57
C ALA A 189 11.78 8.45 2.31
N SER A 190 10.90 8.52 1.29
CA SER A 190 10.10 9.72 1.04
C SER A 190 9.14 10.06 2.17
N ASP A 191 8.51 9.08 2.82
CA ASP A 191 7.66 9.31 4.00
C ASP A 191 8.46 9.83 5.19
N LEU A 192 9.65 9.27 5.44
CA LEU A 192 10.54 9.73 6.51
C LEU A 192 11.06 11.15 6.25
N ILE A 193 11.33 11.50 4.98
CA ILE A 193 11.74 12.87 4.61
C ILE A 193 10.59 13.85 4.90
N GLN A 194 9.33 13.47 4.69
CA GLN A 194 8.18 14.32 5.06
C GLN A 194 8.10 14.59 6.57
N CYS A 195 8.63 13.71 7.42
CA CYS A 195 8.69 13.94 8.86
C CYS A 195 9.71 15.01 9.24
N VAL A 196 10.74 15.24 8.43
CA VAL A 196 11.81 16.17 8.77
C VAL A 196 11.33 17.59 8.46
N PRO A 197 11.31 18.49 9.45
CA PRO A 197 10.85 19.87 9.26
C PRO A 197 11.89 20.72 8.50
N ILE A 198 12.62 20.17 7.52
CA ILE A 198 13.53 20.95 6.66
C ILE A 198 12.70 21.87 5.75
N PHE A 199 11.48 21.47 5.38
CA PHE A 199 10.51 22.28 4.65
C PHE A 199 9.54 22.97 5.64
N TYR A 200 10.07 23.87 6.48
CA TYR A 200 9.28 24.65 7.43
C TYR A 200 8.42 25.69 6.69
N GLN A 201 7.15 25.83 7.09
CA GLN A 201 6.11 26.73 6.56
C GLN A 201 5.41 26.31 5.26
N GLN A 202 4.71 25.17 5.30
CA GLN A 202 3.47 25.04 4.53
C GLN A 202 2.33 24.98 5.55
N GLY A 203 1.30 25.78 5.33
CA GLY A 203 0.37 26.31 6.33
C GLY A 203 -0.55 25.31 7.01
N ALA A 204 -1.56 25.88 7.67
CA ALA A 204 -2.47 25.20 8.58
C ALA A 204 -3.03 23.88 8.01
N LEU A 205 -2.94 22.85 8.85
CA LEU A 205 -3.73 21.62 8.86
C LEU A 205 -3.61 20.60 7.72
N ALA A 206 -3.10 20.94 6.55
CA ALA A 206 -3.04 19.97 5.46
C ALA A 206 -2.19 20.44 4.28
N ASP A 207 -1.23 21.32 4.51
CA ASP A 207 -0.36 21.88 3.47
C ASP A 207 0.87 20.99 3.26
N VAL A 208 0.67 19.67 3.28
CA VAL A 208 1.65 18.71 2.75
C VAL A 208 1.31 18.41 1.28
N SER A 209 0.79 19.41 0.56
CA SER A 209 0.84 19.47 -0.90
C SER A 209 2.24 19.88 -1.38
N GLY A 210 3.27 19.39 -0.71
CA GLY A 210 4.65 19.53 -1.09
C GLY A 210 5.02 18.49 -2.14
N LEU A 211 6.05 18.77 -2.92
CA LEU A 211 6.58 17.89 -3.97
C LEU A 211 6.81 16.44 -3.48
N ILE A 212 7.19 16.27 -2.20
CA ILE A 212 7.49 14.97 -1.60
C ILE A 212 6.24 14.09 -1.44
N ALA A 213 5.08 14.67 -1.07
CA ALA A 213 3.85 13.88 -0.96
C ALA A 213 3.42 13.32 -2.32
N SER A 214 3.54 14.12 -3.39
CA SER A 214 3.30 13.65 -4.75
C SER A 214 4.28 12.56 -5.17
N VAL A 215 5.54 12.63 -4.73
CA VAL A 215 6.54 11.56 -4.93
C VAL A 215 6.11 10.26 -4.23
N CYS A 216 5.60 10.33 -2.99
CA CYS A 216 5.05 9.15 -2.32
C CYS A 216 3.87 8.54 -3.09
N VAL A 217 2.97 9.38 -3.61
CA VAL A 217 1.83 8.92 -4.43
C VAL A 217 2.32 8.21 -5.69
N ILE A 218 3.37 8.73 -6.35
CA ILE A 218 3.98 8.08 -7.53
C ILE A 218 4.54 6.71 -7.14
N PHE A 219 5.32 6.63 -6.06
CA PHE A 219 5.89 5.35 -5.61
C PHE A 219 4.82 4.34 -5.18
N MET A 220 3.77 4.76 -4.47
CA MET A 220 2.65 3.88 -4.14
C MET A 220 1.89 3.42 -5.39
N THR A 221 1.69 4.29 -6.36
CA THR A 221 1.00 3.93 -7.62
C THR A 221 1.83 2.88 -8.36
N TYR A 222 3.14 3.09 -8.42
CA TYR A 222 4.07 2.13 -9.00
C TYR A 222 4.10 0.81 -8.22
N ALA A 223 4.03 0.85 -6.88
CA ALA A 223 3.92 -0.34 -6.04
C ALA A 223 2.67 -1.16 -6.39
N VAL A 224 1.52 -0.51 -6.50
CA VAL A 224 0.26 -1.17 -6.88
C VAL A 224 0.34 -1.79 -8.27
N ILE A 225 0.87 -1.06 -9.26
CA ILE A 225 1.11 -1.59 -10.62
C ILE A 225 2.01 -2.81 -10.56
N PHE A 226 3.18 -2.70 -9.91
CA PHE A 226 4.17 -3.75 -9.83
C PHE A 226 3.60 -5.01 -9.15
N CYS A 227 2.89 -4.85 -8.04
CA CYS A 227 2.24 -5.94 -7.32
C CYS A 227 1.21 -6.66 -8.17
N SER A 228 0.37 -5.90 -8.88
CA SER A 228 -0.71 -6.43 -9.70
C SER A 228 -0.17 -7.17 -10.93
N VAL A 229 0.78 -6.56 -11.64
CA VAL A 229 1.27 -7.06 -12.94
C VAL A 229 2.35 -8.12 -12.77
N ASN A 230 3.28 -7.98 -11.81
CA ASN A 230 4.44 -8.86 -11.71
C ASN A 230 4.26 -9.93 -10.64
N LEU A 231 3.84 -9.57 -9.43
CA LEU A 231 3.79 -10.51 -8.30
C LEU A 231 2.54 -11.40 -8.34
N ILE A 232 1.37 -10.81 -8.57
CA ILE A 232 0.10 -11.54 -8.61
C ILE A 232 0.01 -12.35 -9.89
N ARG A 233 0.22 -11.73 -11.07
CA ARG A 233 0.20 -12.45 -12.34
C ARG A 233 1.13 -13.66 -12.31
N PHE A 234 2.34 -13.54 -11.77
CA PHE A 234 3.25 -14.67 -11.70
C PHE A 234 2.75 -15.80 -10.79
N ARG A 235 2.16 -15.50 -9.62
CA ARG A 235 1.54 -16.54 -8.78
C ARG A 235 0.31 -17.18 -9.43
N PHE A 236 -0.50 -16.41 -10.14
CA PHE A 236 -1.64 -16.95 -10.89
C PHE A 236 -1.19 -17.82 -12.06
N PHE A 237 -0.31 -17.33 -12.93
CA PHE A 237 0.07 -18.02 -14.17
C PHE A 237 1.12 -19.13 -13.97
N ASN A 238 2.05 -19.00 -13.01
CA ASN A 238 3.18 -19.94 -12.90
C ASN A 238 2.85 -21.21 -12.12
N PHE A 239 1.74 -21.25 -11.36
CA PHE A 239 1.21 -22.50 -10.81
C PHE A 239 0.29 -23.25 -11.78
N PHE A 240 -0.14 -22.63 -12.87
CA PHE A 240 -0.97 -23.30 -13.87
C PHE A 240 -0.18 -24.25 -14.77
N ASN A 241 1.13 -24.00 -15.02
CA ASN A 241 1.77 -24.64 -16.18
C ASN A 241 3.12 -25.35 -16.02
N LYS A 242 3.95 -25.23 -14.96
CA LYS A 242 5.29 -25.88 -15.06
C LYS A 242 6.16 -26.12 -13.81
N VAL A 243 5.71 -25.87 -12.57
CA VAL A 243 6.59 -25.98 -11.36
C VAL A 243 6.10 -27.00 -10.32
N GLN A 244 5.24 -27.94 -10.71
CA GLN A 244 4.94 -29.13 -9.91
C GLN A 244 5.63 -30.41 -10.40
N ASP A 245 6.22 -30.42 -11.60
CA ASP A 245 7.14 -31.49 -12.00
C ASP A 245 8.53 -31.22 -11.45
N LYS A 246 8.78 -31.77 -10.25
CA LYS A 246 10.11 -31.88 -9.65
C LYS A 246 10.98 -32.96 -10.31
N THR A 247 10.51 -33.57 -11.40
CA THR A 247 11.10 -34.79 -11.96
C THR A 247 11.98 -34.61 -13.17
N ASN A 248 12.09 -33.42 -13.80
CA ASN A 248 13.02 -33.27 -14.94
C ASN A 248 13.70 -31.88 -15.04
N PRO A 249 14.99 -31.78 -14.65
CA PRO A 249 15.79 -30.57 -14.86
C PRO A 249 16.25 -30.35 -16.32
N GLU A 250 15.82 -31.18 -17.28
CA GLU A 250 16.23 -31.08 -18.69
C GLU A 250 15.46 -30.01 -19.50
N LEU A 251 14.38 -29.44 -18.96
CA LEU A 251 13.50 -28.54 -19.70
C LEU A 251 13.98 -27.09 -19.88
N THR A 252 15.13 -26.72 -19.31
CA THR A 252 15.82 -25.46 -19.69
C THR A 252 16.68 -25.59 -20.94
N GLY A 253 16.95 -26.81 -21.43
CA GLY A 253 17.65 -27.03 -22.71
C GLY A 253 16.75 -26.85 -23.93
N ASN A 254 15.47 -27.24 -23.83
CA ASN A 254 14.60 -27.37 -25.01
C ASN A 254 13.87 -26.08 -25.46
N PHE A 255 14.06 -24.94 -24.78
CA PHE A 255 13.48 -23.68 -25.26
C PHE A 255 14.18 -23.12 -26.52
N LYS A 256 15.41 -23.56 -26.79
CA LYS A 256 16.15 -23.14 -27.98
C LYS A 256 15.75 -23.93 -29.23
N ASP A 257 15.37 -25.19 -29.07
CA ASP A 257 15.07 -26.10 -30.19
C ASP A 257 13.62 -25.96 -30.71
N THR A 258 12.76 -25.23 -30.01
CA THR A 258 11.35 -25.01 -30.47
C THR A 258 11.17 -23.71 -31.26
N ILE A 259 12.24 -22.92 -31.48
CA ILE A 259 12.19 -21.67 -32.25
C ILE A 259 12.80 -21.85 -33.66
N GLU A 260 13.44 -22.99 -33.94
CA GLU A 260 14.09 -23.26 -35.23
C GLU A 260 13.36 -24.30 -36.12
N TYR A 261 12.04 -24.48 -35.94
CA TYR A 261 11.19 -25.16 -36.95
C TYR A 261 9.87 -24.42 -37.18
#